data_AF-A0A2S7WQY7-F1
#
_entry.id   AF-A0A2S7WQY7-F1
#
_cell.length_a   1.000
_cell.length_b   1.000
_cell.length_c   1.000
_cell.angle_alpha   90.00
_cell.angle_beta   90.00
_cell.angle_gamma   90.00
#
_symmetry.space_group_name_H-M   'P 1'
#
loop_
_entity.id
_entity.type
_entity.pdbx_description
1 polymer ?
#
loop_
_entity_poly.entity_id
_entity_poly.type
_entity_poly.pdbx_seq_one_letter_code
_entity_poly.pdbx_strand_id
1 'polypeptide(L)'
;MNKKFVFFGIILLILIFCFLKYGRKIYSPIVTKIKGKETVNSIVKKYNSSVNERIMPYLSRVGLDTYPEKIVLLIFKEEQKLELLGQKNDIFQKVKTYGFTSFSGTIGPKLKEGDKQIPEGIYKIEFLNPNSSYHLSLKVNYPNKFDKKKAKETGRTNLGSDIFIHGKKVTVGCIPVGDEAIEEIFILSKFAFNQEIKVIIAPRDFRKNNVFPNIKNISWEKELYQNIFEELKKYQ
;
A
#
# COMPACT_ATOMS: atom_id res chain seq x y z
N MET A 1 -5.71 -8.50 -54.23
CA MET A 1 -6.25 -8.07 -52.92
C MET A 1 -6.57 -6.58 -52.98
N ASN A 2 -7.82 -6.18 -52.74
CA ASN A 2 -8.26 -4.79 -52.97
C ASN A 2 -7.63 -3.86 -51.92
N LYS A 3 -6.76 -2.93 -52.35
CA LYS A 3 -6.00 -2.02 -51.47
C LYS A 3 -6.89 -1.22 -50.52
N LYS A 4 -8.15 -0.95 -50.90
CA LYS A 4 -9.14 -0.27 -50.04
C LYS A 4 -9.55 -1.12 -48.83
N PHE A 5 -9.70 -2.44 -49.01
CA PHE A 5 -10.05 -3.35 -47.91
C PHE A 5 -8.89 -3.51 -46.92
N VAL A 6 -7.66 -3.56 -47.41
CA VAL A 6 -6.46 -3.61 -46.56
C VAL A 6 -6.34 -2.35 -45.71
N PHE A 7 -6.56 -1.17 -46.32
CA PHE A 7 -6.54 0.11 -45.63
C PHE A 7 -7.62 0.22 -44.54
N PHE A 8 -8.84 -0.22 -44.84
CA PHE A 8 -9.93 -0.22 -43.87
C PHE A 8 -9.68 -1.18 -42.70
N GLY A 9 -9.10 -2.36 -42.98
CA GLY A 9 -8.71 -3.32 -41.95
C GLY A 9 -7.65 -2.77 -41.01
N ILE A 10 -6.65 -2.04 -41.52
CA ILE A 10 -5.61 -1.39 -40.71
C ILE A 10 -6.22 -0.31 -39.81
N ILE A 11 -7.12 0.54 -40.33
CA ILE A 11 -7.81 1.56 -39.54
C ILE A 11 -8.63 0.91 -38.42
N LEU A 12 -9.37 -0.16 -38.72
CA LEU A 12 -10.16 -0.87 -37.71
C LEU A 12 -9.28 -1.46 -36.61
N LEU A 13 -8.15 -2.06 -36.96
CA LEU A 13 -7.18 -2.59 -35.99
C LEU A 13 -6.58 -1.47 -35.11
N ILE A 14 -6.26 -0.32 -35.69
CA ILE A 14 -5.78 0.85 -34.94
C ILE A 14 -6.87 1.35 -33.99
N LEU A 15 -8.12 1.45 -34.45
CA LEU A 15 -9.25 1.88 -33.62
C LEU A 15 -9.52 0.88 -32.49
N ILE A 16 -9.47 -0.43 -32.74
CA ILE A 16 -9.58 -1.47 -31.71
C ILE A 16 -8.42 -1.35 -30.72
N PHE A 17 -7.18 -1.20 -31.18
CA PHE A 17 -6.02 -1.02 -30.32
C PHE A 17 -6.15 0.24 -29.45
N CYS A 18 -6.56 1.36 -30.03
CA CYS A 18 -6.85 2.60 -29.31
C CYS A 18 -7.98 2.43 -28.30
N PHE A 19 -9.08 1.75 -28.67
CA PHE A 19 -10.20 1.48 -27.77
C PHE A 19 -9.79 0.55 -26.61
N LEU A 20 -8.98 -0.48 -26.88
CA LEU A 20 -8.44 -1.36 -25.85
C LEU A 20 -7.46 -0.63 -24.93
N LYS A 21 -6.67 0.32 -25.46
CA LYS A 21 -5.67 1.06 -24.67
C LYS A 21 -6.29 2.20 -23.85
N TYR A 22 -7.23 2.96 -24.41
CA TYR A 22 -7.77 4.19 -23.82
C TYR A 22 -9.24 4.06 -23.38
N GLY A 23 -10.01 3.13 -23.94
CA GLY A 23 -11.43 2.90 -23.65
C GLY A 23 -11.70 2.02 -22.42
N ARG A 24 -10.69 1.76 -21.57
CA ARG A 24 -10.82 0.89 -20.39
C ARG A 24 -11.96 1.28 -19.47
N LYS A 25 -12.26 2.58 -19.31
CA LYS A 25 -13.41 3.03 -18.51
C LYS A 25 -14.76 2.51 -19.05
N ILE A 26 -14.87 2.29 -20.37
CA ILE A 26 -16.09 1.86 -21.04
C ILE A 26 -16.26 0.33 -20.93
N TYR A 27 -15.22 -0.44 -21.25
CA TYR A 27 -15.35 -1.91 -21.27
C TYR A 27 -15.06 -2.58 -19.92
N SER A 28 -14.30 -1.94 -19.00
CA SER A 28 -13.95 -2.54 -17.70
C SER A 28 -15.17 -2.97 -16.89
N PRO A 29 -16.25 -2.16 -16.75
CA PRO A 29 -17.45 -2.57 -16.02
C PRO A 29 -18.08 -3.86 -16.57
N ILE A 30 -18.13 -3.99 -17.90
CA ILE A 30 -18.70 -5.14 -18.61
C ILE A 30 -17.81 -6.37 -18.39
N VAL A 31 -16.49 -6.23 -18.53
CA VAL A 31 -15.54 -7.33 -18.29
C VAL A 31 -15.61 -7.82 -16.85
N THR A 32 -15.68 -6.93 -15.86
CA THR A 32 -15.87 -7.33 -14.45
C THR A 32 -17.22 -7.98 -14.19
N LYS A 33 -18.28 -7.59 -14.92
CA LYS A 33 -19.59 -8.23 -14.82
C LYS A 33 -19.56 -9.67 -15.36
N ILE A 34 -18.76 -9.94 -16.40
CA ILE A 34 -18.61 -11.26 -17.03
C ILE A 34 -17.66 -12.17 -16.22
N LYS A 35 -16.50 -11.66 -15.78
CA LYS A 35 -15.52 -12.45 -15.01
C LYS A 35 -15.91 -12.69 -13.55
N GLY A 36 -16.87 -11.92 -13.02
CA GLY A 36 -17.12 -11.84 -11.59
C GLY A 36 -16.06 -11.01 -10.85
N LYS A 37 -16.33 -10.69 -9.58
CA LYS A 37 -15.36 -10.03 -8.70
C LYS A 37 -14.39 -11.06 -8.13
N GLU A 38 -13.10 -10.73 -8.14
CA GLU A 38 -12.08 -11.54 -7.49
C GLU A 38 -12.32 -11.55 -5.97
N THR A 39 -12.02 -12.66 -5.32
CA THR A 39 -12.05 -12.82 -3.87
C THR A 39 -10.62 -12.92 -3.34
N VAL A 40 -10.42 -12.73 -2.04
CA VAL A 40 -9.08 -12.92 -1.48
C VAL A 40 -8.57 -14.35 -1.73
N ASN A 41 -9.45 -15.36 -1.65
CA ASN A 41 -9.08 -16.75 -1.91
C ASN A 41 -8.72 -17.02 -3.38
N SER A 42 -9.40 -16.37 -4.34
CA SER A 42 -9.03 -16.51 -5.76
C SER A 42 -7.68 -15.86 -6.04
N ILE A 43 -7.37 -14.72 -5.41
CA ILE A 43 -6.04 -14.09 -5.47
C ILE A 43 -4.97 -15.02 -4.89
N VAL A 44 -5.23 -15.67 -3.74
CA VAL A 44 -4.32 -16.68 -3.17
C VAL A 44 -4.09 -17.82 -4.16
N LYS A 45 -5.16 -18.41 -4.71
CA LYS A 45 -5.02 -19.49 -5.71
C LYS A 45 -4.19 -19.06 -6.92
N LYS A 46 -4.31 -17.80 -7.34
CA LYS A 46 -3.63 -17.27 -8.52
C LYS A 46 -2.15 -16.99 -8.29
N TYR A 47 -1.78 -16.39 -7.17
CA TYR A 47 -0.42 -15.87 -6.96
C TYR A 47 0.42 -16.62 -5.94
N ASN A 48 -0.15 -17.52 -5.13
CA ASN A 48 0.57 -18.14 -4.02
C ASN A 48 1.84 -18.90 -4.46
N SER A 49 1.82 -19.58 -5.61
CA SER A 49 3.00 -20.29 -6.13
C SER A 49 4.14 -19.31 -6.48
N SER A 50 3.85 -18.29 -7.28
CA SER A 50 4.86 -17.32 -7.71
C SER A 50 5.33 -16.42 -6.57
N VAL A 51 4.45 -16.12 -5.61
CA VAL A 51 4.82 -15.42 -4.38
C VAL A 51 5.73 -16.29 -3.52
N ASN A 52 5.42 -17.58 -3.34
CA ASN A 52 6.25 -18.50 -2.57
C ASN A 52 7.69 -18.55 -3.10
N GLU A 53 7.85 -18.67 -4.42
CA GLU A 53 9.17 -18.67 -5.08
C GLU A 53 9.99 -17.42 -4.73
N ARG A 54 9.35 -16.26 -4.61
CA ARG A 54 10.02 -14.98 -4.32
C ARG A 54 10.24 -14.72 -2.83
N ILE A 55 9.31 -15.12 -1.95
CA ILE A 55 9.32 -14.70 -0.54
C ILE A 55 9.88 -15.76 0.42
N MET A 56 9.74 -17.05 0.11
CA MET A 56 10.24 -18.12 1.00
C MET A 56 11.73 -18.01 1.30
N PRO A 57 12.63 -17.70 0.33
CA PRO A 57 14.06 -17.52 0.64
C PRO A 57 14.33 -16.41 1.66
N TYR A 58 13.50 -15.36 1.71
CA TYR A 58 13.62 -14.27 2.68
C TYR A 58 13.09 -14.68 4.06
N LEU A 59 11.99 -15.42 4.10
CA LEU A 59 11.44 -15.98 5.34
C LEU A 59 12.43 -16.96 5.99
N SER A 60 12.98 -17.90 5.21
CA SER A 60 13.94 -18.88 5.75
C SER A 60 15.22 -18.22 6.30
N ARG A 61 15.69 -17.12 5.72
CA ARG A 61 16.85 -16.35 6.23
C ARG A 61 16.62 -15.77 7.63
N VAL A 62 15.38 -15.46 7.98
CA VAL A 62 15.00 -15.02 9.34
C VAL A 62 14.43 -16.18 10.18
N GLY A 63 14.61 -17.42 9.69
CA GLY A 63 14.20 -18.65 10.36
C GLY A 63 12.68 -18.88 10.37
N LEU A 64 11.93 -18.28 9.46
CA LEU A 64 10.52 -18.58 9.25
C LEU A 64 10.39 -19.61 8.13
N ASP A 65 9.95 -20.82 8.46
CA ASP A 65 9.75 -21.91 7.49
C ASP A 65 8.39 -21.85 6.79
N THR A 66 7.47 -21.04 7.32
CA THR A 66 6.13 -20.80 6.80
C THR A 66 5.78 -19.32 6.87
N TYR A 67 4.59 -18.95 6.38
CA TYR A 67 4.10 -17.59 6.57
C TYR A 67 3.86 -17.29 8.05
N PRO A 68 4.37 -16.15 8.57
CA PRO A 68 4.16 -15.78 9.96
C PRO A 68 2.70 -15.40 10.22
N GLU A 69 2.19 -15.79 11.39
CA GLU A 69 0.83 -15.43 11.82
C GLU A 69 0.68 -13.95 12.16
N LYS A 70 1.80 -13.26 12.48
CA LYS A 70 1.84 -11.83 12.74
C LYS A 70 2.87 -11.15 11.88
N ILE A 71 2.46 -10.05 11.25
CA ILE A 71 3.33 -9.17 10.48
C ILE A 71 3.12 -7.72 10.88
N VAL A 72 4.14 -6.89 10.62
CA VAL A 72 4.08 -5.45 10.76
C VAL A 72 4.65 -4.81 9.50
N LEU A 73 4.02 -3.73 9.03
CA LEU A 73 4.48 -2.93 7.91
C LEU A 73 5.04 -1.60 8.43
N LEU A 74 6.33 -1.35 8.22
CA LEU A 74 6.97 -0.09 8.55
C LEU A 74 7.20 0.70 7.26
N ILE A 75 6.70 1.93 7.19
CA ILE A 75 6.69 2.73 5.97
C ILE A 75 7.41 4.04 6.27
N PHE A 76 8.43 4.35 5.48
CA PHE A 76 9.29 5.51 5.70
C PHE A 76 9.28 6.41 4.46
N LYS A 77 8.83 7.66 4.64
CA LYS A 77 8.55 8.58 3.53
C LYS A 77 9.83 9.14 2.90
N GLU A 78 10.82 9.54 3.70
CA GLU A 78 12.10 10.05 3.19
C GLU A 78 12.87 8.98 2.41
N GLU A 79 12.95 7.78 2.97
CA GLU A 79 13.63 6.64 2.35
C GLU A 79 12.79 5.97 1.25
N GLN A 80 11.52 6.38 1.10
CA GLN A 80 10.57 5.84 0.12
C GLN A 80 10.55 4.31 0.11
N LYS A 81 10.43 3.70 1.30
CA LYS A 81 10.50 2.25 1.47
C LYS A 81 9.42 1.73 2.43
N LEU A 82 9.05 0.48 2.23
CA LEU A 82 8.23 -0.33 3.13
C LEU A 82 9.07 -1.51 3.61
N GLU A 83 9.20 -1.70 4.92
CA GLU A 83 9.77 -2.90 5.54
C GLU A 83 8.64 -3.81 6.04
N LEU A 84 8.71 -5.08 5.63
CA LEU A 84 7.83 -6.14 6.08
C LEU A 84 8.55 -6.95 7.17
N LEU A 85 7.96 -6.96 8.36
CA LEU A 85 8.45 -7.73 9.49
C LEU A 85 7.53 -8.92 9.74
N GLY A 86 8.10 -10.07 10.09
CA GLY A 86 7.39 -11.28 10.51
C GLY A 86 7.79 -11.67 11.92
N GLN A 87 6.83 -12.11 12.73
CA GLN A 87 7.10 -12.55 14.10
C GLN A 87 7.55 -14.01 14.15
N LYS A 88 8.62 -14.29 14.90
CA LYS A 88 9.09 -15.61 15.29
C LYS A 88 9.43 -15.60 16.78
N ASN A 89 8.86 -16.52 17.56
CA ASN A 89 9.11 -16.64 19.00
C ASN A 89 9.00 -15.29 19.73
N ASP A 90 7.89 -14.59 19.49
CA ASP A 90 7.59 -13.24 19.98
C ASP A 90 8.49 -12.09 19.48
N ILE A 91 9.56 -12.38 18.73
CA ILE A 91 10.48 -11.39 18.17
C ILE A 91 10.12 -11.09 16.72
N PHE A 92 10.02 -9.80 16.37
CA PHE A 92 9.84 -9.39 14.98
C PHE A 92 11.17 -9.30 14.26
N GLN A 93 11.25 -9.95 13.09
CA GLN A 93 12.41 -9.90 12.22
C GLN A 93 12.04 -9.29 10.88
N LYS A 94 12.92 -8.45 10.34
CA LYS A 94 12.73 -7.85 9.01
C LYS A 94 12.91 -8.92 7.93
N VAL A 95 11.82 -9.28 7.27
CA VAL A 95 11.78 -10.26 6.19
C VAL A 95 12.30 -9.64 4.89
N LYS A 96 11.72 -8.51 4.47
CA LYS A 96 12.01 -7.88 3.18
C LYS A 96 11.73 -6.39 3.20
N THR A 97 12.42 -5.65 2.34
CA THR A 97 12.20 -4.22 2.09
C THR A 97 11.77 -4.02 0.65
N TYR A 98 10.76 -3.19 0.44
CA TYR A 98 10.20 -2.82 -0.85
C TYR A 98 10.35 -1.32 -1.06
N GLY A 99 10.81 -0.90 -2.24
CA GLY A 99 10.85 0.51 -2.61
C GLY A 99 9.47 1.00 -3.05
N PHE A 100 9.19 2.28 -2.84
CA PHE A 100 8.07 2.92 -3.51
C PHE A 100 8.36 3.00 -5.00
N THR A 101 7.31 2.87 -5.80
CA THR A 101 7.40 3.04 -7.25
C THR A 101 7.01 4.45 -7.72
N SER A 102 6.39 5.22 -6.83
CA SER A 102 6.06 6.64 -6.99
C SER A 102 5.77 7.24 -5.61
N PHE A 103 5.95 8.54 -5.46
CA PHE A 103 5.72 9.25 -4.19
C PHE A 103 5.02 10.58 -4.48
N SER A 104 4.09 10.95 -3.59
CA SER A 104 3.42 12.25 -3.64
C SER A 104 3.42 12.90 -2.26
N GLY A 105 3.43 14.23 -2.26
CA GLY A 105 3.44 15.01 -1.04
C GLY A 105 4.86 15.30 -0.55
N THR A 106 4.97 15.61 0.73
CA THR A 106 6.16 16.04 1.46
C THR A 106 6.15 15.42 2.87
N ILE A 107 7.21 15.63 3.64
CA ILE A 107 7.26 15.23 5.04
C ILE A 107 6.23 16.04 5.85
N GLY A 108 5.53 15.36 6.76
CA GLY A 108 4.39 15.87 7.50
C GLY A 108 3.13 15.01 7.31
N PRO A 109 2.20 15.02 8.27
CA PRO A 109 0.98 14.22 8.20
C PRO A 109 0.02 14.71 7.13
N LYS A 110 -0.93 13.84 6.76
CA LYS A 110 -2.09 14.22 5.96
C LYS A 110 -3.04 15.03 6.82
N LEU A 111 -3.50 16.18 6.31
CA LEU A 111 -4.36 17.10 7.06
C LEU A 111 -5.76 17.25 6.47
N LYS A 112 -5.91 17.06 5.15
CA LYS A 112 -7.20 17.17 4.48
C LYS A 112 -7.31 16.31 3.24
N GLU A 113 -8.53 16.12 2.76
CA GLU A 113 -8.76 15.53 1.46
C GLU A 113 -8.07 16.35 0.35
N GLY A 114 -7.51 15.66 -0.66
CA GLY A 114 -6.88 16.32 -1.80
C GLY A 114 -5.51 16.99 -1.55
N ASP A 115 -4.96 16.96 -0.34
CA ASP A 115 -3.62 17.50 -0.04
C ASP A 115 -2.45 16.66 -0.61
N LYS A 116 -2.75 15.51 -1.24
CA LYS A 116 -1.78 14.58 -1.85
C LYS A 116 -0.75 13.99 -0.87
N GLN A 117 -0.96 14.14 0.44
CA GLN A 117 -0.09 13.60 1.47
C GLN A 117 -0.40 12.12 1.74
N ILE A 118 0.67 11.34 1.94
CA ILE A 118 0.60 10.07 2.69
C ILE A 118 0.54 10.44 4.18
N PRO A 119 -0.41 9.89 4.96
CA PRO A 119 -0.51 10.19 6.39
C PRO A 119 0.71 9.69 7.16
N GLU A 120 0.95 10.27 8.34
CA GLU A 120 2.01 9.85 9.26
C GLU A 120 1.35 9.49 10.59
N GLY A 121 1.65 8.31 11.13
CA GLY A 121 1.03 7.79 12.34
C GLY A 121 1.08 6.27 12.45
N ILE A 122 0.36 5.75 13.45
CA ILE A 122 0.21 4.32 13.73
C ILE A 122 -1.18 3.89 13.30
N TYR A 123 -1.23 2.97 12.36
CA TYR A 123 -2.43 2.51 11.67
C TYR A 123 -2.54 0.99 11.71
N LYS A 124 -3.61 0.48 11.13
CA LYS A 124 -3.80 -0.92 10.82
C LYS A 124 -4.41 -1.10 9.43
N ILE A 125 -4.27 -2.32 8.92
CA ILE A 125 -5.00 -2.74 7.72
C ILE A 125 -6.46 -2.98 8.08
N GLU A 126 -7.35 -2.30 7.38
CA GLU A 126 -8.81 -2.41 7.55
C GLU A 126 -9.39 -3.56 6.72
N PHE A 127 -8.96 -3.68 5.46
CA PHE A 127 -9.34 -4.79 4.60
C PHE A 127 -8.37 -5.00 3.43
N LEU A 128 -8.43 -6.20 2.85
CA LEU A 128 -7.71 -6.58 1.62
C LEU A 128 -8.65 -6.42 0.42
N ASN A 129 -8.20 -5.69 -0.60
CA ASN A 129 -8.96 -5.43 -1.82
C ASN A 129 -8.41 -6.21 -3.01
N PRO A 130 -9.00 -7.37 -3.36
CA PRO A 130 -8.61 -8.15 -4.53
C PRO A 130 -8.98 -7.46 -5.86
N ASN A 131 -9.88 -6.47 -5.84
CA ASN A 131 -10.42 -5.80 -7.04
C ASN A 131 -9.90 -4.36 -7.20
N SER A 132 -8.71 -4.07 -6.69
CA SER A 132 -8.09 -2.75 -6.82
C SER A 132 -7.91 -2.36 -8.29
N SER A 133 -8.27 -1.11 -8.62
CA SER A 133 -7.96 -0.52 -9.93
C SER A 133 -6.45 -0.36 -10.17
N TYR A 134 -5.63 -0.49 -9.12
CA TYR A 134 -4.19 -0.34 -9.11
C TYR A 134 -3.42 -1.65 -8.86
N HIS A 135 -4.05 -2.80 -9.16
CA HIS A 135 -3.52 -4.16 -8.93
C HIS A 135 -3.30 -4.48 -7.45
N LEU A 136 -4.28 -5.19 -6.87
CA LEU A 136 -4.41 -5.47 -5.42
C LEU A 136 -4.29 -4.20 -4.54
N SER A 137 -4.87 -4.21 -3.36
CA SER A 137 -4.54 -3.18 -2.37
C SER A 137 -4.89 -3.60 -0.96
N LEU A 138 -4.23 -2.94 -0.01
CA LEU A 138 -4.55 -3.02 1.40
C LEU A 138 -5.06 -1.64 1.83
N LYS A 139 -6.26 -1.58 2.41
CA LYS A 139 -6.81 -0.34 2.97
C LYS A 139 -6.15 -0.07 4.32
N VAL A 140 -5.57 1.12 4.49
CA VAL A 140 -5.11 1.64 5.78
C VAL A 140 -6.30 2.34 6.45
N ASN A 141 -6.48 2.13 7.76
CA ASN A 141 -7.60 2.69 8.54
C ASN A 141 -7.49 4.21 8.84
N TYR A 142 -6.89 4.98 7.93
CA TYR A 142 -6.89 6.43 7.99
C TYR A 142 -8.25 6.99 7.51
N PRO A 143 -8.83 8.00 8.20
CA PRO A 143 -8.36 8.61 9.43
C PRO A 143 -8.69 7.74 10.67
N ASN A 144 -7.71 7.54 11.53
CA ASN A 144 -7.85 6.78 12.77
C ASN A 144 -8.34 7.69 13.94
N LYS A 145 -8.35 7.15 15.17
CA LYS A 145 -8.76 7.89 16.38
C LYS A 145 -7.88 9.12 16.64
N PHE A 146 -6.57 9.02 16.45
CA PHE A 146 -5.64 10.13 16.63
C PHE A 146 -5.88 11.23 15.60
N ASP A 147 -6.01 10.88 14.32
CA ASP A 147 -6.26 11.84 13.24
C ASP A 147 -7.56 12.62 13.49
N LYS A 148 -8.64 11.91 13.86
CA LYS A 148 -9.96 12.51 14.15
C LYS A 148 -9.90 13.43 15.37
N LYS A 149 -9.17 13.04 16.43
CA LYS A 149 -8.96 13.88 17.62
C LYS A 149 -8.25 15.17 17.25
N LYS A 150 -7.11 15.07 16.54
CA LYS A 150 -6.33 16.25 16.11
C LYS A 150 -7.07 17.14 15.13
N ALA A 151 -7.92 16.56 14.28
CA ALA A 151 -8.77 17.34 13.40
C ALA A 151 -9.82 18.13 14.17
N LYS A 152 -10.50 17.52 15.15
CA LYS A 152 -11.44 18.22 16.03
C LYS A 152 -10.77 19.37 16.80
N GLU A 153 -9.58 19.13 17.37
CA GLU A 153 -8.81 20.15 18.10
C GLU A 153 -8.39 21.34 17.23
N THR A 154 -8.23 21.13 15.92
CA THR A 154 -7.77 22.15 14.96
C THR A 154 -8.88 22.66 14.03
N GLY A 155 -10.14 22.33 14.31
CA GLY A 155 -11.29 22.76 13.50
C GLY A 155 -11.36 22.17 12.09
N ARG A 156 -10.59 21.10 11.81
CA ARG A 156 -10.60 20.42 10.50
C ARG A 156 -11.74 19.40 10.45
N THR A 157 -12.53 19.44 9.38
CA THR A 157 -13.69 18.54 9.20
C THR A 157 -13.54 17.57 8.03
N ASN A 158 -12.77 17.92 6.99
CA ASN A 158 -12.56 17.06 5.83
C ASN A 158 -11.13 16.48 5.77
N LEU A 159 -10.89 15.37 6.48
CA LEU A 159 -9.58 14.68 6.49
C LEU A 159 -9.32 13.85 5.23
N GLY A 160 -10.37 13.59 4.43
CA GLY A 160 -10.37 12.58 3.38
C GLY A 160 -10.37 11.16 3.94
N SER A 161 -10.14 10.19 3.06
CA SER A 161 -9.99 8.78 3.40
C SER A 161 -9.06 8.09 2.39
N ASP A 162 -9.33 6.82 2.06
CA ASP A 162 -8.76 6.12 0.90
C ASP A 162 -7.25 6.11 0.78
N ILE A 163 -6.59 5.80 1.90
CA ILE A 163 -5.16 5.50 1.92
C ILE A 163 -4.97 4.01 1.69
N PHE A 164 -4.26 3.67 0.62
CA PHE A 164 -4.00 2.30 0.23
C PHE A 164 -2.51 2.06 0.02
N ILE A 165 -2.06 0.85 0.38
CA ILE A 165 -0.83 0.26 -0.15
C ILE A 165 -1.25 -0.57 -1.36
N HIS A 166 -0.66 -0.34 -2.53
CA HIS A 166 -1.12 -0.98 -3.77
C HIS A 166 0.00 -1.26 -4.77
N GLY A 167 -0.34 -1.94 -5.87
CA GLY A 167 0.55 -2.20 -7.02
C GLY A 167 0.85 -0.93 -7.82
N LYS A 168 0.86 -1.01 -9.15
CA LYS A 168 0.99 0.06 -10.17
C LYS A 168 1.70 1.36 -9.77
N LYS A 169 2.56 1.84 -10.68
CA LYS A 169 3.37 3.06 -10.50
C LYS A 169 2.59 4.39 -10.64
N VAL A 170 1.47 4.58 -9.94
CA VAL A 170 0.64 5.80 -9.99
C VAL A 170 0.14 6.13 -8.59
N THR A 171 0.30 7.38 -8.11
CA THR A 171 -0.24 7.79 -6.80
C THR A 171 -0.60 9.27 -6.72
N VAL A 172 -1.65 9.57 -5.92
CA VAL A 172 -2.05 10.90 -5.46
C VAL A 172 -2.41 10.80 -3.96
N GLY A 173 -1.45 10.37 -3.13
CA GLY A 173 -1.60 10.23 -1.67
C GLY A 173 -1.68 8.78 -1.14
N CYS A 174 -1.49 7.77 -2.00
CA CYS A 174 -1.35 6.36 -1.63
C CYS A 174 0.12 5.90 -1.63
N ILE A 175 0.37 4.65 -1.24
CA ILE A 175 1.71 4.04 -1.16
C ILE A 175 1.85 2.95 -2.25
N PRO A 176 2.40 3.29 -3.44
CA PRO A 176 2.54 2.33 -4.53
C PRO A 176 3.87 1.56 -4.39
N VAL A 177 3.81 0.25 -4.23
CA VAL A 177 5.00 -0.62 -4.07
C VAL A 177 5.29 -1.47 -5.30
N GLY A 178 4.43 -1.40 -6.33
CA GLY A 178 4.56 -2.20 -7.54
C GLY A 178 3.92 -3.58 -7.42
N ASP A 179 3.68 -4.22 -8.57
CA ASP A 179 2.77 -5.36 -8.68
C ASP A 179 3.29 -6.62 -7.96
N GLU A 180 4.57 -6.94 -8.10
CA GLU A 180 5.16 -8.10 -7.40
C GLU A 180 5.21 -7.92 -5.89
N ALA A 181 5.52 -6.70 -5.43
CA ALA A 181 5.61 -6.38 -4.01
C ALA A 181 4.23 -6.43 -3.34
N ILE A 182 3.20 -5.86 -3.99
CA ILE A 182 1.84 -5.91 -3.43
C ILE A 182 1.29 -7.33 -3.43
N GLU A 183 1.64 -8.18 -4.40
CA GLU A 183 1.26 -9.60 -4.37
C GLU A 183 1.83 -10.29 -3.12
N GLU A 184 3.12 -10.12 -2.85
CA GLU A 184 3.77 -10.69 -1.66
C GLU A 184 3.13 -10.17 -0.37
N ILE A 185 2.98 -8.84 -0.24
CA ILE A 185 2.37 -8.21 0.94
C ILE A 185 0.92 -8.66 1.12
N PHE A 186 0.13 -8.74 0.04
CA PHE A 186 -1.28 -9.13 0.09
C PHE A 186 -1.45 -10.58 0.53
N ILE A 187 -0.63 -11.50 0.00
CA ILE A 187 -0.67 -12.91 0.39
C ILE A 187 -0.27 -13.08 1.85
N LEU A 188 0.86 -12.52 2.29
CA LEU A 188 1.25 -12.59 3.72
C LEU A 188 0.20 -11.95 4.63
N SER A 189 -0.38 -10.83 4.20
CA SER A 189 -1.45 -10.17 4.95
C SER A 189 -2.70 -11.03 5.07
N LYS A 190 -3.04 -11.86 4.07
CA LYS A 190 -4.17 -12.80 4.19
C LYS A 190 -3.93 -13.83 5.29
N PHE A 191 -2.70 -14.31 5.47
CA PHE A 191 -2.39 -15.28 6.54
C PHE A 191 -2.32 -14.61 7.91
N ALA A 192 -1.85 -13.36 7.98
CA ALA A 192 -1.74 -12.61 9.23
C ALA A 192 -3.00 -11.81 9.62
N PHE A 193 -4.04 -11.80 8.78
CA PHE A 193 -5.16 -10.85 8.91
C PHE A 193 -5.89 -10.94 10.25
N ASN A 194 -6.02 -12.14 10.80
CA ASN A 194 -6.74 -12.40 12.06
C ASN A 194 -6.04 -11.81 13.29
N GLN A 195 -4.75 -11.47 13.19
CA GLN A 195 -3.95 -10.95 14.30
C GLN A 195 -3.81 -9.41 14.29
N GLU A 196 -4.57 -8.72 13.45
CA GLU A 196 -4.47 -7.27 13.17
C GLU A 196 -3.09 -6.87 12.64
N ILE A 197 -3.06 -6.42 11.38
CA ILE A 197 -1.79 -6.00 10.75
C ILE A 197 -1.54 -4.53 11.06
N LYS A 198 -0.53 -4.26 11.88
CA LYS A 198 -0.09 -2.91 12.20
C LYS A 198 0.69 -2.30 11.05
N VAL A 199 0.43 -1.02 10.79
CA VAL A 199 1.14 -0.21 9.81
C VAL A 199 1.65 1.06 10.48
N ILE A 200 2.95 1.29 10.47
CA ILE A 200 3.56 2.50 11.00
C ILE A 200 4.05 3.31 9.81
N ILE A 201 3.51 4.51 9.64
CA ILE A 201 3.96 5.43 8.59
C ILE A 201 4.69 6.59 9.25
N ALA A 202 5.99 6.67 9.00
CA ALA A 202 6.89 7.61 9.63
C ALA A 202 7.50 8.56 8.58
N PRO A 203 7.88 9.79 8.99
CA PRO A 203 8.62 10.69 8.11
C PRO A 203 9.95 10.06 7.66
N ARG A 204 10.66 9.42 8.60
CA ARG A 204 11.94 8.74 8.40
C ARG A 204 12.11 7.59 9.38
N ASP A 205 13.14 6.76 9.20
CA ASP A 205 13.46 5.69 10.14
C ASP A 205 14.07 6.24 11.44
N PHE A 206 13.22 6.52 12.43
CA PHE A 206 13.67 7.06 13.72
C PHE A 206 14.56 6.10 14.53
N ARG A 207 14.66 4.82 14.15
CA ARG A 207 15.62 3.87 14.74
C ARG A 207 17.06 4.18 14.30
N LYS A 208 17.23 4.88 13.17
CA LYS A 208 18.53 5.27 12.60
C LYS A 208 18.81 6.76 12.77
N ASN A 209 17.78 7.60 12.65
CA ASN A 209 17.86 9.04 12.83
C ASN A 209 16.71 9.51 13.70
N ASN A 210 16.96 9.71 14.98
CA ASN A 210 15.94 10.11 15.97
C ASN A 210 15.61 11.62 15.96
N VAL A 211 16.12 12.39 15.00
CA VAL A 211 15.79 13.82 14.88
C VAL A 211 14.42 13.98 14.23
N PHE A 212 13.47 14.53 15.01
CA PHE A 212 12.13 14.82 14.52
C PHE A 212 12.12 16.00 13.55
N PRO A 213 11.43 15.89 12.40
CA PRO A 213 11.25 17.02 11.50
C PRO A 213 10.36 18.08 12.16
N ASN A 214 10.57 19.34 11.78
CA ASN A 214 9.73 20.47 12.16
C ASN A 214 8.79 20.81 10.99
N ILE A 215 7.50 20.61 11.22
CA ILE A 215 6.39 20.86 10.31
C ILE A 215 5.67 22.13 10.75
N LYS A 216 5.85 23.17 9.95
CA LYS A 216 5.20 24.46 10.17
C LYS A 216 3.68 24.27 10.30
N ASN A 217 3.10 25.03 11.24
CA ASN A 217 1.66 25.10 11.49
C ASN A 217 1.01 23.81 12.01
N ILE A 218 1.78 22.88 12.60
CA ILE A 218 1.26 21.70 13.29
C ILE A 218 1.70 21.71 14.76
N SER A 219 0.85 22.24 15.64
CA SER A 219 1.16 22.35 17.08
C SER A 219 1.33 21.01 17.80
N TRP A 220 0.79 19.93 17.22
CA TRP A 220 0.78 18.58 17.80
C TRP A 220 1.80 17.63 17.15
N GLU A 221 2.71 18.12 16.31
CA GLU A 221 3.70 17.29 15.61
C GLU A 221 4.61 16.51 16.56
N LYS A 222 5.00 17.11 17.69
CA LYS A 222 5.90 16.49 18.67
C LYS A 222 5.23 15.28 19.31
N GLU A 223 3.95 15.38 19.63
CA GLU A 223 3.15 14.26 20.14
C GLU A 223 3.06 13.14 19.09
N LEU A 224 2.79 13.49 17.82
CA LEU A 224 2.75 12.52 16.72
C LEU A 224 4.08 11.78 16.59
N TYR A 225 5.20 12.51 16.50
CA TYR A 225 6.51 11.92 16.27
C TYR A 225 7.04 11.16 17.48
N GLN A 226 6.74 11.60 18.70
CA GLN A 226 7.03 10.83 19.90
C GLN A 226 6.28 9.48 19.89
N ASN A 227 4.99 9.48 19.55
CA ASN A 227 4.21 8.24 19.48
C ASN A 227 4.77 7.27 18.43
N ILE A 228 5.12 7.77 17.24
CA ILE A 228 5.74 6.95 16.19
C ILE A 228 7.10 6.41 16.65
N PHE A 229 7.93 7.25 17.27
CA PHE A 229 9.25 6.86 17.77
C PHE A 229 9.17 5.73 18.79
N GLU A 230 8.35 5.89 19.83
CA GLU A 230 8.19 4.85 20.86
C GLU A 230 7.64 3.54 20.30
N GLU A 231 6.74 3.62 19.31
CA GLU A 231 6.23 2.42 18.65
C GLU A 231 7.31 1.75 17.78
N LEU A 232 8.13 2.51 17.04
CA LEU A 232 9.21 1.96 16.22
C LEU A 232 10.30 1.25 17.04
N LYS A 233 10.56 1.69 18.28
CA LYS A 233 11.55 1.06 19.18
C LYS A 233 11.22 -0.41 19.51
N LYS A 234 9.96 -0.81 19.37
CA LYS A 234 9.53 -2.21 19.57
C LYS A 234 10.01 -3.16 18.46
N TYR A 235 10.54 -2.62 17.37
CA TYR A 235 10.98 -3.36 16.19
C TYR A 235 12.44 -3.05 15.82
N GLN A 236 13.28 -2.86 16.84
CA GLN A 236 14.73 -2.71 16.72
C GLN A 236 15.43 -4.07 16.81
#